data_AF-A0A9J5ZJ10-F1
#
_entry.id   AF-A0A9J5ZJ10-F1
#
_cell.length_a   1.000
_cell.length_b   1.000
_cell.length_c   1.000
_cell.angle_alpha   90.00
_cell.angle_beta   90.00
_cell.angle_gamma   90.00
#
_symmetry.space_group_name_H-M   'P 1'
#
loop_
_entity.id
_entity.type
_entity.pdbx_description
1 polymer ?
#
loop_
_entity_poly.entity_id
_entity_poly.type
_entity_poly.pdbx_seq_one_letter_code
_entity_poly.pdbx_strand_id
1 'polypeptide(L)' 'MELDEYVIEEGLHQAVIMKLSYGAPSLHELRKLIPKQLVIKGRCLIGSLVARHLLIHCDLYENFYSVLP' A
#
# COMPACT_ATOMS: atom_id res chain seq x y z
N MET A 1 -14.59 7.13 -20.57
CA MET A 1 -13.57 6.48 -19.74
C MET A 1 -14.30 5.63 -18.73
N GLU A 2 -14.16 4.33 -18.87
CA GLU A 2 -14.72 3.38 -17.92
C GLU A 2 -13.86 3.36 -16.64
N LEU A 3 -14.46 2.96 -15.51
CA LEU A 3 -13.78 2.99 -14.21
C LEU A 3 -12.49 2.17 -14.20
N ASP A 4 -12.47 1.05 -14.93
CA ASP A 4 -11.31 0.16 -15.01
C ASP A 4 -10.14 0.80 -15.75
N GLU A 5 -10.40 1.54 -16.84
CA GLU A 5 -9.37 2.30 -17.56
C GLU A 5 -8.74 3.36 -16.64
N TYR A 6 -9.57 4.08 -15.88
CA TYR A 6 -9.11 5.08 -14.93
C TYR A 6 -8.27 4.48 -13.81
N VAL A 7 -8.66 3.32 -13.26
CA VAL A 7 -7.92 2.60 -12.20
C VAL A 7 -6.55 2.11 -12.72
N ILE A 8 -6.45 1.78 -14.00
CA ILE A 8 -5.19 1.38 -14.63
C ILE A 8 -4.31 2.61 -14.91
N GLU A 9 -4.85 3.64 -15.56
CA GLU A 9 -4.12 4.87 -15.92
C GLU A 9 -3.54 5.59 -14.69
N GLU A 10 -4.32 5.70 -13.62
CA GLU A 10 -3.89 6.32 -12.36
C GLU A 10 -3.02 5.38 -11.49
N GLY A 11 -2.72 4.16 -11.97
CA GLY A 11 -1.91 3.18 -11.25
C GLY A 11 -2.57 2.61 -9.99
N LEU A 12 -3.86 2.87 -9.77
CA LEU A 12 -4.61 2.48 -8.58
C LEU A 12 -4.79 0.96 -8.47
N HIS A 13 -4.69 0.22 -9.58
CA HIS A 13 -4.69 -1.24 -9.58
C HIS A 13 -3.54 -1.88 -8.75
N GLN A 14 -2.51 -1.11 -8.39
CA GLN A 14 -1.38 -1.55 -7.55
C GLN A 14 -1.46 -0.99 -6.12
N ALA A 15 -2.63 -0.47 -5.72
CA ALA A 15 -2.92 -0.03 -4.36
C ALA A 15 -3.54 -1.15 -3.53
N VAL A 16 -3.03 -1.36 -2.33
CA VAL A 16 -3.62 -2.22 -1.30
C VAL A 16 -4.09 -1.37 -0.14
N ILE A 17 -5.32 -1.61 0.31
CA ILE A 17 -5.86 -1.00 1.53
C ILE A 17 -5.90 -2.06 2.63
N MET A 18 -5.16 -1.82 3.71
CA MET A 18 -5.14 -2.69 4.89
C MET A 18 -5.84 -2.01 6.07
N LYS A 19 -6.66 -2.76 6.80
CA LYS A 19 -7.25 -2.28 8.06
C LYS A 19 -6.30 -2.56 9.22
N LEU A 20 -5.95 -1.52 9.98
CA LEU A 20 -5.09 -1.67 11.14
C LEU A 20 -5.90 -2.11 12.37
N SER A 21 -5.33 -3.01 13.15
CA SER A 21 -5.85 -3.42 14.46
C SER A 21 -5.68 -2.33 15.51
N TYR A 22 -6.38 -2.48 16.64
CA TYR A 22 -6.14 -1.63 17.81
C TYR A 22 -4.72 -1.86 18.34
N GLY A 23 -3.97 -0.79 18.58
CA GLY A 23 -2.58 -0.87 19.05
C GLY A 23 -1.53 -1.04 17.94
N ALA A 24 -1.92 -0.91 16.66
CA ALA A 24 -0.96 -0.93 15.56
C ALA A 24 0.13 0.14 15.72
N PRO A 25 1.35 -0.11 15.22
CA PRO A 25 2.43 0.87 15.26
C PRO A 25 2.05 2.19 14.57
N SER A 26 2.72 3.28 14.95
CA SER A 26 2.50 4.58 14.30
C SER A 26 2.80 4.52 12.79
N LEU A 27 2.19 5.40 12.00
CA LEU A 27 2.45 5.48 10.55
C LEU A 27 3.94 5.65 10.23
N HIS A 28 4.67 6.38 11.07
CA HIS A 28 6.11 6.57 10.90
C HIS A 28 6.90 5.25 11.07
N GLU A 29 6.51 4.43 12.04
CA GLU A 29 7.11 3.12 12.25
C GLU A 29 6.71 2.13 11.14
N LEU A 30 5.44 2.13 10.74
CA LEU A 30 4.96 1.32 9.61
C LEU A 30 5.71 1.61 8.31
N ARG A 31 6.00 2.88 8.03
CA ARG A 31 6.82 3.30 6.87
C ARG A 31 8.25 2.72 6.88
N LYS A 32 8.80 2.40 8.05
CA LYS A 32 10.11 1.76 8.18
C LYS A 32 10.03 0.24 8.13
N LEU A 33 8.99 -0.34 8.73
CA LEU A 33 8.82 -1.77 8.90
C LEU A 33 8.33 -2.45 7.62
N ILE A 34 7.29 -1.92 6.99
CA ILE A 34 6.62 -2.54 5.84
C ILE A 34 7.59 -2.78 4.67
N PRO A 35 8.39 -1.80 4.21
CA PRO A 35 9.31 -2.04 3.11
C PRO A 35 10.33 -3.14 3.40
N LYS A 36 10.78 -3.24 4.65
CA LYS A 36 11.76 -4.26 5.08
C LYS A 36 11.14 -5.65 5.19
N GLN A 37 9.97 -5.75 5.80
CA GLN A 37 9.29 -7.02 6.06
C GLN A 37 8.79 -7.66 4.76
N LEU A 38 8.31 -6.84 3.82
CA LEU A 38 7.76 -7.32 2.56
C LEU A 38 8.80 -7.37 1.44
N VAL A 39 10.08 -7.11 1.76
CA VAL A 39 11.20 -7.13 0.82
C VAL A 39 10.90 -6.30 -0.44
N ILE A 40 10.36 -5.09 -0.21
CA ILE A 40 9.99 -4.17 -1.28
C ILE A 40 11.26 -3.73 -2.02
N LYS A 41 11.30 -4.00 -3.32
CA LYS A 41 12.45 -3.69 -4.19
C LYS A 41 12.41 -2.29 -4.79
N GLY A 42 11.22 -1.68 -4.82
CA GLY A 42 10.92 -0.41 -5.48
C GLY A 42 10.47 0.67 -4.51
N ARG A 43 9.80 1.69 -5.02
CA ARG A 43 9.18 2.72 -4.18
C ARG A 43 7.77 2.28 -3.80
N CYS A 44 7.44 2.40 -2.52
CA CYS A 44 6.05 2.30 -2.09
C CYS A 44 5.65 3.52 -1.28
N LEU A 45 4.51 4.10 -1.65
CA LEU A 45 3.81 5.12 -0.89
C LEU A 45 3.01 4.42 0.21
N ILE A 46 3.28 4.81 1.45
CA ILE A 46 2.56 4.29 2.63
C ILE A 46 1.89 5.47 3.33
N GLY A 47 0.57 5.47 3.33
CA GLY A 47 -0.27 6.56 3.84
C GLY A 47 -1.34 6.05 4.78
N SER A 48 -1.72 6.87 5.79
CA SER A 48 -2.92 6.58 6.58
C SER A 48 -4.13 7.18 5.88
N LEU A 49 -5.19 6.39 5.83
CA LEU A 49 -6.53 6.80 5.45
C LEU A 49 -7.41 6.93 6.71
N VAL A 50 -8.64 7.37 6.51
CA VAL A 50 -9.65 7.47 7.57
C VAL A 50 -9.94 6.11 8.21
N ALA A 51 -10.43 6.12 9.45
CA ALA A 51 -10.83 4.91 10.18
C ALA A 51 -9.73 3.83 10.33
N ARG A 52 -8.46 4.25 10.45
CA ARG A 52 -7.28 3.37 10.63
C ARG A 52 -7.02 2.41 9.47
N HIS A 53 -7.37 2.83 8.26
CA HIS A 53 -6.91 2.13 7.07
C HIS A 53 -5.53 2.64 6.67
N LEU A 54 -4.73 1.76 6.10
CA LEU A 54 -3.43 2.05 5.55
C LEU A 54 -3.49 1.82 4.04
N LEU A 55 -3.10 2.83 3.28
CA LEU A 55 -2.85 2.73 1.86
C LEU A 55 -1.39 2.34 1.65
N ILE A 56 -1.16 1.27 0.90
CA ILE A 56 0.15 0.91 0.38
C ILE A 56 0.03 0.88 -1.14
N HIS A 57 0.78 1.74 -1.82
CA HIS A 57 0.82 1.79 -3.27
C HIS A 57 2.25 1.62 -3.72
N CYS A 58 2.52 0.64 -4.56
CA CYS A 58 3.87 0.33 -5.02
C CYS A 58 3.99 0.61 -6.51
N ASP A 59 5.17 1.07 -6.93
CA ASP A 59 5.47 1.40 -8.33
C ASP A 59 5.80 0.17 -9.20
N LEU A 60 6.31 -0.90 -8.57
CA LEU A 60 6.61 -2.16 -9.23
C LEU A 60 5.50 -3.18 -8.97
N TYR A 61 5.02 -3.78 -10.06
CA TYR A 61 4.02 -4.85 -10.02
C TYR A 61 4.46 -6.07 -9.19
N GLU A 62 5.76 -6.39 -9.18
CA GLU A 62 6.29 -7.48 -8.34
C GLU A 62 6.11 -7.24 -6.83
N ASN A 63 6.17 -5.97 -6.40
CA ASN A 63 5.99 -5.60 -4.99
C ASN A 63 4.51 -5.64 -4.58
N PHE A 64 3.58 -5.52 -5.52
CA PHE A 64 2.15 -5.62 -5.24
C PHE A 64 1.82 -7.00 -4.66
N TYR A 65 2.35 -8.08 -5.24
CA TYR A 65 2.16 -9.44 -4.72
C TYR A 65 2.68 -9.63 -3.30
N SER A 66 3.79 -8.96 -2.94
CA SER A 66 4.35 -9.03 -1.59
C SER A 66 3.49 -8.31 -0.54
N VAL A 67 2.59 -7.43 -0.97
CA VAL A 67 1.72 -6.61 -0.09
C VAL A 67 0.30 -7.17 0.00
N LEU A 68 -0.10 -8.04 -0.93
CA LEU A 68 -1.39 -8.71 -0.87
C LEU A 68 -1.47 -9.57 0.41
N PRO A 69 -2.57 -9.46 1.18
CA PRO A 69 -2.78 -10.23 2.41
C PRO A 69 -2.96 -11.74 2.17
#